data_AF-A0A210R488-F1
#
_entry.id   AF-A0A210R488-F1
#
_cell.length_a   1.000
_cell.length_b   1.000
_cell.length_c   1.000
_cell.angle_alpha   90.00
_cell.angle_beta   90.00
_cell.angle_gamma   90.00
#
_symmetry.space_group_name_H-M   'P 1'
#
loop_
_entity.id
_entity.type
_entity.pdbx_description
1 polymer ?
#
loop_
_entity_poly.entity_id
_entity_poly.type
_entity_poly.pdbx_seq_one_letter_code
_entity_poly.pdbx_strand_id
1 'polypeptide(L)'
;MTSPYSHSEIERLFLPQYTNTKLITAWRSVTTLIIAWRSVTTFIIAWRSVTTLIIAWRVVTTLIIAWRAVTKLIIAWRSVTSLIIAWRAVTTLIIAWRSVTTLIIAWRAVTTLIIAWRAVTTLIIAWRSVTTLIIAWRSVTTLIIAWRSVTTLIIAWRAVTTLMIAWRSVTTLITTGRAVTTLIIACRSVTTLIIAWRSVTTLIIAWRSVTTLITTWRAVTTLIIAWRSVTTLIIAWRAVTTLIIAWRAVTTLMIAWRAVTLCSGSYLTTASDRRQGMSYRD
;
A
#
# COMPACT_ATOMS: atom_id res chain seq x y z
N MET A 1 -9.01 39.04 2.00
CA MET A 1 -9.67 38.95 0.67
C MET A 1 -8.84 38.02 -0.21
N THR A 2 -9.39 36.90 -0.69
CA THR A 2 -8.69 36.01 -1.64
C THR A 2 -9.60 35.76 -2.83
N SER A 3 -9.32 36.43 -3.95
CA SER A 3 -9.97 36.17 -5.24
C SER A 3 -9.52 34.79 -5.75
N PRO A 4 -10.42 33.92 -6.25
CA PRO A 4 -10.04 32.68 -6.89
C PRO A 4 -9.41 32.99 -8.26
N TYR A 5 -8.09 32.96 -8.35
CA TYR A 5 -7.41 33.06 -9.64
C TYR A 5 -7.69 31.81 -10.46
N SER A 6 -8.48 31.96 -11.53
CA SER A 6 -8.65 30.96 -12.58
C SER A 6 -7.75 31.33 -13.75
N HIS A 7 -6.75 30.51 -14.02
CA HIS A 7 -5.85 30.74 -15.14
C HIS A 7 -6.10 29.73 -16.26
N SER A 8 -6.11 30.21 -17.50
CA SER A 8 -6.40 29.44 -18.70
C SER A 8 -5.28 28.47 -19.03
N GLU A 9 -4.05 28.94 -19.26
CA GLU A 9 -2.92 28.10 -19.70
C GLU A 9 -1.59 28.68 -19.22
N ILE A 10 -0.67 27.81 -18.77
CA ILE A 10 0.73 28.15 -18.50
C ILE A 10 1.64 27.15 -19.19
N GLU A 11 2.62 27.67 -19.93
CA GLU A 11 3.65 26.85 -20.54
C GLU A 11 4.79 26.52 -19.56
N ARG A 12 5.29 27.53 -18.84
CA ARG A 12 6.30 27.36 -17.78
C ARG A 12 6.07 28.38 -16.67
N LEU A 13 6.05 27.93 -15.42
CA LEU A 13 6.07 28.81 -14.26
C LEU A 13 7.05 28.26 -13.22
N PHE A 14 7.92 29.15 -12.74
CA PHE A 14 8.85 28.88 -11.64
C PHE A 14 8.51 29.84 -10.50
N LEU A 15 8.12 29.30 -9.34
CA LEU A 15 7.81 30.11 -8.15
C LEU A 15 8.85 29.85 -7.07
N PRO A 16 9.96 30.61 -7.04
CA PRO A 16 10.89 30.54 -5.92
C PRO A 16 10.35 31.31 -4.71
N GLN A 17 10.47 30.67 -3.55
CA GLN A 17 10.46 31.26 -2.21
C GLN A 17 9.30 32.22 -1.89
N TYR A 18 8.17 31.64 -1.47
CA TYR A 18 7.18 32.35 -0.67
C TYR A 18 6.88 31.56 0.60
N THR A 19 6.80 32.25 1.73
CA THR A 19 6.03 31.82 2.90
C THR A 19 4.59 32.24 2.65
N ASN A 20 3.76 31.31 2.17
CA ASN A 20 2.34 31.59 1.92
C ASN A 20 1.51 31.07 3.10
N THR A 21 0.72 31.98 3.67
CA THR A 21 -0.19 31.69 4.80
C THR A 21 -1.51 31.06 4.33
N LYS A 22 -1.91 31.31 3.08
CA LYS A 22 -3.07 30.67 2.44
C LYS A 22 -3.06 30.90 0.94
N LEU A 23 -3.22 29.85 0.13
CA LEU A 23 -3.48 29.99 -1.31
C LEU A 23 -4.55 29.00 -1.77
N ILE A 24 -5.48 29.49 -2.58
CA ILE A 24 -6.52 28.70 -3.24
C ILE A 24 -6.46 29.04 -4.72
N THR A 25 -6.14 28.07 -5.58
CA THR A 25 -6.10 28.29 -7.04
C THR A 25 -6.64 27.12 -7.84
N ALA A 26 -7.17 27.43 -9.02
CA ALA A 26 -7.68 26.46 -9.96
C ALA A 26 -7.18 26.76 -11.38
N TRP A 27 -6.68 25.74 -12.05
CA TRP A 27 -5.99 25.89 -13.34
C TRP A 27 -6.52 24.86 -14.35
N ARG A 28 -6.69 25.30 -15.60
CA ARG A 28 -7.17 24.40 -16.67
C ARG A 28 -6.04 23.54 -17.24
N SER A 29 -4.96 24.14 -17.71
CA SER A 29 -3.85 23.42 -18.34
C SER A 29 -2.50 23.98 -17.92
N VAL A 30 -1.56 23.09 -17.63
CA VAL A 30 -0.16 23.42 -17.36
C VAL A 30 0.71 22.41 -18.09
N THR A 31 1.59 22.86 -18.99
CA THR A 31 2.50 21.92 -19.65
C THR A 31 3.65 21.57 -18.71
N THR A 32 4.35 22.55 -18.15
CA THR A 32 5.41 22.30 -17.18
C THR A 32 5.36 23.26 -16.00
N LEU A 33 5.53 22.74 -14.78
CA LEU A 33 5.52 23.54 -13.56
C LEU A 33 6.49 22.96 -12.53
N ILE A 34 7.32 23.85 -11.97
CA ILE A 34 8.27 23.51 -10.91
C ILE A 34 7.98 24.44 -9.73
N ILE A 35 7.60 23.83 -8.60
CA ILE A 35 7.31 24.57 -7.36
C ILE A 35 8.29 24.12 -6.28
N ALA A 36 8.98 25.07 -5.68
CA ALA A 36 9.88 24.84 -4.55
C ALA A 36 9.59 25.82 -3.41
N TRP A 37 8.95 25.35 -2.35
CA TRP A 37 8.54 26.17 -1.20
C TRP A 37 9.12 25.71 0.12
N ARG A 38 9.41 26.69 0.99
CA ARG A 38 9.91 26.44 2.35
C ARG A 38 8.79 26.11 3.32
N SER A 39 7.73 26.90 3.34
CA SER A 39 6.63 26.70 4.28
C SER A 39 5.31 27.12 3.65
N VAL A 40 4.30 26.27 3.84
CA VAL A 40 2.92 26.59 3.51
C VAL A 40 2.04 26.12 4.65
N THR A 41 1.19 27.00 5.15
CA THR A 41 0.24 26.61 6.19
C THR A 41 -1.02 25.98 5.58
N THR A 42 -1.67 26.67 4.64
CA THR A 42 -2.87 26.15 3.99
C THR A 42 -2.77 26.29 2.48
N PHE A 43 -3.01 25.19 1.77
CA PHE A 43 -2.97 25.17 0.32
C PHE A 43 -4.07 24.31 -0.26
N ILE A 44 -4.89 24.87 -1.14
CA ILE A 44 -5.93 24.14 -1.85
C ILE A 44 -5.71 24.36 -3.34
N ILE A 45 -5.55 23.27 -4.08
CA ILE A 45 -5.28 23.34 -5.51
C ILE A 45 -6.07 22.33 -6.32
N ALA A 46 -6.59 22.80 -7.45
CA ALA A 46 -7.25 21.99 -8.44
C ALA A 46 -6.64 22.19 -9.84
N TRP A 47 -6.20 21.11 -10.48
CA TRP A 47 -5.70 21.10 -11.85
C TRP A 47 -6.54 20.16 -12.72
N ARG A 48 -6.92 20.61 -13.92
CA ARG A 48 -7.58 19.73 -14.90
C ARG A 48 -6.56 18.93 -15.70
N SER A 49 -5.50 19.54 -16.21
CA SER A 49 -4.45 18.83 -16.95
C SER A 49 -3.07 19.35 -16.58
N VAL A 50 -2.14 18.44 -16.30
CA VAL A 50 -0.72 18.76 -16.13
C VAL A 50 0.16 17.76 -16.88
N THR A 51 1.04 18.23 -17.76
CA THR A 51 1.94 17.30 -18.46
C THR A 51 3.11 16.91 -17.56
N THR A 52 3.87 17.88 -17.03
CA THR A 52 4.95 17.64 -16.09
C THR A 52 4.88 18.56 -14.87
N LEU A 53 5.06 17.97 -13.69
CA LEU A 53 5.01 18.70 -12.43
C LEU A 53 6.09 18.18 -11.48
N ILE A 54 6.89 19.10 -10.96
CA ILE A 54 7.87 18.83 -9.92
C ILE A 54 7.53 19.71 -8.72
N ILE A 55 7.24 19.09 -7.58
CA ILE A 55 6.93 19.78 -6.33
C ILE A 55 7.94 19.37 -5.26
N ALA A 56 8.59 20.35 -4.67
CA ALA A 56 9.49 20.17 -3.54
C ALA A 56 9.10 21.11 -2.39
N TRP A 57 8.56 20.57 -1.30
CA TRP A 57 8.15 21.37 -0.13
C TRP A 57 8.83 20.89 1.16
N ARG A 58 9.30 21.85 1.96
CA ARG A 58 9.90 21.52 3.26
C ARG A 58 8.86 21.31 4.35
N VAL A 59 7.94 22.25 4.54
CA VAL A 59 6.91 22.18 5.59
C VAL A 59 5.55 22.52 5.01
N VAL A 60 4.57 21.68 5.32
CA VAL A 60 3.16 21.84 4.94
C VAL A 60 2.32 21.52 6.17
N THR A 61 1.49 22.44 6.64
CA THR A 61 0.55 22.07 7.71
C THR A 61 -0.69 21.41 7.12
N THR A 62 -1.35 22.04 6.15
CA THR A 62 -2.55 21.47 5.52
C THR A 62 -2.50 21.65 4.01
N LEU A 63 -2.81 20.58 3.30
CA LEU A 63 -2.86 20.59 1.84
C LEU A 63 -4.04 19.77 1.34
N ILE A 64 -4.74 20.32 0.35
CA ILE A 64 -5.78 19.60 -0.40
C ILE A 64 -5.45 19.71 -1.88
N ILE A 65 -5.29 18.55 -2.53
CA ILE A 65 -4.94 18.45 -3.94
C ILE A 65 -6.03 17.67 -4.67
N ALA A 66 -6.56 18.25 -5.75
CA ALA A 66 -7.51 17.57 -6.64
C ALA A 66 -7.09 17.68 -8.11
N TRP A 67 -6.61 16.60 -8.73
CA TRP A 67 -6.18 16.59 -10.14
C TRP A 67 -6.96 15.62 -11.00
N ARG A 68 -7.28 16.04 -12.23
CA ARG A 68 -7.96 15.15 -13.20
C ARG A 68 -6.95 14.32 -14.00
N ALA A 69 -5.99 14.94 -14.67
CA ALA A 69 -5.02 14.21 -15.48
C ALA A 69 -3.60 14.74 -15.25
N VAL A 70 -2.67 13.83 -14.96
CA VAL A 70 -1.24 14.14 -14.87
C VAL A 70 -0.39 13.10 -15.60
N THR A 71 0.47 13.54 -16.52
CA THR A 71 1.34 12.60 -17.24
C THR A 71 2.56 12.22 -16.41
N LYS A 72 3.32 13.20 -15.91
CA LYS A 72 4.49 12.98 -15.07
C LYS A 72 4.47 13.87 -13.84
N LEU A 73 4.70 13.25 -12.68
CA LEU A 73 4.72 13.95 -11.41
C LEU A 73 5.84 13.45 -10.51
N ILE A 74 6.59 14.39 -9.95
CA ILE A 74 7.59 14.14 -8.92
C ILE A 74 7.24 15.00 -7.70
N ILE A 75 7.03 14.36 -6.56
CA ILE A 75 6.77 15.06 -5.30
C ILE A 75 7.81 14.65 -4.26
N ALA A 76 8.48 15.65 -3.70
CA ALA A 76 9.37 15.49 -2.56
C ALA A 76 8.93 16.38 -1.40
N TRP A 77 8.49 15.78 -0.30
CA TRP A 77 8.08 16.51 0.90
C TRP A 77 8.83 16.09 2.15
N ARG A 78 9.24 17.08 2.95
CA ARG A 78 9.96 16.81 4.20
C ARG A 78 9.03 16.66 5.40
N SER A 79 8.07 17.55 5.59
CA SER A 79 7.11 17.45 6.68
C SER A 79 5.71 17.87 6.23
N VAL A 80 4.73 17.01 6.47
CA VAL A 80 3.32 17.26 6.19
C VAL A 80 2.49 16.90 7.42
N THR A 81 1.68 17.83 7.91
CA THR A 81 0.80 17.54 9.05
C THR A 81 -0.46 16.85 8.57
N SER A 82 -1.24 17.48 7.69
CA SER A 82 -2.41 16.87 7.07
C SER A 82 -2.43 17.04 5.56
N LEU A 83 -2.87 16.00 4.88
CA LEU A 83 -3.02 16.01 3.45
C LEU A 83 -4.16 15.15 2.94
N ILE A 84 -4.91 15.71 1.99
CA ILE A 84 -5.89 15.01 1.19
C ILE A 84 -5.49 15.12 -0.29
N ILE A 85 -5.28 13.97 -0.95
CA ILE A 85 -5.03 13.90 -2.40
C ILE A 85 -6.15 13.11 -3.07
N ALA A 86 -6.75 13.72 -4.09
CA ALA A 86 -7.70 13.06 -4.99
C ALA A 86 -7.23 13.18 -6.45
N TRP A 87 -6.88 12.06 -7.09
CA TRP A 87 -6.44 12.03 -8.49
C TRP A 87 -7.28 11.10 -9.35
N ARG A 88 -7.64 11.53 -10.57
CA ARG A 88 -8.37 10.66 -11.50
C ARG A 88 -7.43 9.82 -12.37
N ALA A 89 -6.48 10.42 -13.07
CA ALA A 89 -5.56 9.69 -13.94
C ALA A 89 -4.13 10.21 -13.76
N VAL A 90 -3.20 9.29 -13.51
CA VAL A 90 -1.77 9.58 -13.46
C VAL A 90 -1.00 8.55 -14.27
N THR A 91 -0.19 8.96 -15.24
CA THR A 91 0.61 8.01 -16.01
C THR A 91 1.83 7.57 -15.21
N THR A 92 2.65 8.52 -14.77
CA THR A 92 3.87 8.22 -14.00
C THR A 92 3.96 9.12 -12.78
N LEU A 93 4.34 8.51 -11.66
CA LEU A 93 4.52 9.23 -10.43
C LEU A 93 5.61 8.68 -9.54
N ILE A 94 6.42 9.60 -9.02
CA ILE A 94 7.42 9.35 -8.00
C ILE A 94 7.13 10.24 -6.78
N ILE A 95 6.84 9.61 -5.65
CA ILE A 95 6.64 10.31 -4.38
C ILE A 95 7.75 9.92 -3.39
N ALA A 96 8.31 10.91 -2.70
CA ALA A 96 9.24 10.71 -1.60
C ALA A 96 8.90 11.61 -0.41
N TRP A 97 8.32 11.07 0.66
CA TRP A 97 7.98 11.84 1.87
C TRP A 97 8.79 11.38 3.09
N ARG A 98 9.28 12.35 3.87
CA ARG A 98 10.03 12.06 5.09
C ARG A 98 9.15 11.90 6.33
N SER A 99 8.26 12.85 6.62
CA SER A 99 7.41 12.82 7.80
C SER A 99 6.00 13.25 7.48
N VAL A 100 5.01 12.47 7.89
CA VAL A 100 3.60 12.68 7.56
C VAL A 100 2.74 12.27 8.74
N THR A 101 1.91 13.17 9.26
CA THR A 101 1.06 12.83 10.40
C THR A 101 -0.23 12.18 9.93
N THR A 102 -0.98 12.85 9.05
CA THR A 102 -2.21 12.32 8.50
C THR A 102 -2.24 12.47 6.98
N LEU A 103 -2.66 11.39 6.32
CA LEU A 103 -2.75 11.36 4.87
C LEU A 103 -3.93 10.52 4.40
N ILE A 104 -4.74 11.12 3.53
CA ILE A 104 -5.81 10.46 2.81
C ILE A 104 -5.52 10.56 1.32
N ILE A 105 -5.43 9.41 0.65
CA ILE A 105 -5.19 9.29 -0.77
C ILE A 105 -6.34 8.53 -1.43
N ALA A 106 -6.94 9.13 -2.46
CA ALA A 106 -7.96 8.50 -3.29
C ALA A 106 -7.63 8.65 -4.78
N TRP A 107 -7.17 7.57 -5.43
CA TRP A 107 -6.80 7.61 -6.86
C TRP A 107 -7.63 6.64 -7.70
N ARG A 108 -8.02 7.05 -8.92
CA ARG A 108 -8.81 6.19 -9.80
C ARG A 108 -7.94 5.32 -10.72
N ALA A 109 -7.01 5.90 -11.46
CA ALA A 109 -6.17 5.15 -12.40
C ALA A 109 -4.72 5.61 -12.31
N VAL A 110 -3.80 4.66 -12.17
CA VAL A 110 -2.36 4.90 -12.32
C VAL A 110 -1.70 3.84 -13.18
N THR A 111 -0.85 4.26 -14.10
CA THR A 111 -0.02 3.31 -14.84
C THR A 111 1.19 2.91 -14.00
N THR A 112 2.05 3.85 -13.61
CA THR A 112 3.24 3.55 -12.82
C THR A 112 3.37 4.44 -11.59
N LEU A 113 3.70 3.82 -10.47
CA LEU A 113 3.89 4.53 -9.21
C LEU A 113 5.06 3.95 -8.41
N ILE A 114 5.95 4.85 -8.00
CA ILE A 114 7.00 4.56 -7.04
C ILE A 114 6.78 5.45 -5.84
N ILE A 115 6.71 4.85 -4.65
CA ILE A 115 6.67 5.63 -3.42
C ILE A 115 7.66 5.18 -2.35
N ALA A 116 8.33 6.16 -1.76
CA ALA A 116 9.18 5.98 -0.60
C ALA A 116 8.73 6.87 0.57
N TRP A 117 8.60 6.24 1.74
CA TRP A 117 8.15 6.91 2.95
C TRP A 117 9.03 6.57 4.14
N ARG A 118 9.43 7.59 4.89
CA ARG A 118 10.25 7.35 6.10
C ARG A 118 9.40 7.17 7.35
N ALA A 119 8.53 8.11 7.67
CA ALA A 119 7.69 8.04 8.86
C ALA A 119 6.27 8.54 8.55
N VAL A 120 5.28 7.70 8.85
CA VAL A 120 3.87 8.07 8.75
C VAL A 120 3.10 7.63 9.99
N THR A 121 2.33 8.55 10.58
CA THR A 121 1.48 8.20 11.72
C THR A 121 0.22 7.51 11.23
N THR A 122 -0.59 8.19 10.42
CA THR A 122 -1.85 7.64 9.90
C THR A 122 -1.97 7.80 8.41
N LEU A 123 -2.45 6.75 7.75
CA LEU A 123 -2.59 6.73 6.31
C LEU A 123 -3.76 5.89 5.84
N ILE A 124 -4.58 6.50 4.99
CA ILE A 124 -5.72 5.86 4.32
C ILE A 124 -5.53 5.98 2.82
N ILE A 125 -5.54 4.84 2.14
CA ILE A 125 -5.18 4.69 0.72
C ILE A 125 -6.31 3.92 0.03
N ALA A 126 -6.97 4.56 -0.94
CA ALA A 126 -8.08 3.98 -1.70
C ALA A 126 -7.87 4.10 -3.22
N TRP A 127 -7.90 2.96 -3.91
CA TRP A 127 -7.49 2.89 -5.32
C TRP A 127 -8.39 2.01 -6.15
N ARG A 128 -8.66 2.46 -7.38
CA ARG A 128 -9.45 1.65 -8.31
C ARG A 128 -8.59 0.79 -9.23
N SER A 129 -7.63 1.36 -9.94
CA SER A 129 -6.79 0.61 -10.89
C SER A 129 -5.35 1.09 -10.84
N VAL A 130 -4.42 0.16 -10.67
CA VAL A 130 -2.98 0.42 -10.85
C VAL A 130 -2.30 -0.67 -11.65
N THR A 131 -1.52 -0.29 -12.65
CA THR A 131 -0.75 -1.27 -13.43
C THR A 131 0.49 -1.70 -12.66
N THR A 132 1.39 -0.78 -12.32
CA THR A 132 2.61 -1.08 -11.56
C THR A 132 2.77 -0.18 -10.34
N LEU A 133 3.09 -0.81 -9.22
CA LEU A 133 3.26 -0.13 -7.95
C LEU A 133 4.44 -0.70 -7.17
N ILE A 134 5.38 0.17 -6.83
CA ILE A 134 6.50 -0.13 -5.94
C ILE A 134 6.37 0.79 -4.72
N ILE A 135 6.29 0.20 -3.53
CA ILE A 135 6.25 1.00 -2.31
C ILE A 135 7.25 0.52 -1.27
N ALA A 136 8.01 1.46 -0.71
CA ALA A 136 8.89 1.26 0.42
C ALA A 136 8.50 2.14 1.61
N TRP A 137 8.32 1.51 2.76
CA TRP A 137 7.98 2.18 4.01
C TRP A 137 8.94 1.81 5.12
N ARG A 138 9.46 2.83 5.83
CA ARG A 138 10.35 2.60 6.97
C ARG A 138 9.61 2.49 8.30
N SER A 139 8.69 3.41 8.61
CA SER A 139 7.92 3.37 9.85
C SER A 139 6.51 3.85 9.60
N VAL A 140 5.52 3.03 9.98
CA VAL A 140 4.11 3.40 9.91
C VAL A 140 3.39 3.00 11.20
N THR A 141 2.60 3.91 11.78
CA THR A 141 1.79 3.56 12.95
C THR A 141 0.52 2.85 12.48
N THR A 142 -0.35 3.54 11.75
CA THR A 142 -1.58 2.95 11.19
C THR A 142 -1.67 3.13 9.70
N LEU A 143 -2.05 2.04 9.03
CA LEU A 143 -2.25 2.02 7.59
C LEU A 143 -3.47 1.21 7.21
N ILE A 144 -4.39 1.88 6.53
CA ILE A 144 -5.56 1.28 5.93
C ILE A 144 -5.47 1.41 4.42
N ILE A 145 -5.55 0.27 3.76
CA ILE A 145 -5.32 0.14 2.34
C ILE A 145 -6.51 -0.61 1.71
N ALA A 146 -7.10 -0.01 0.66
CA ALA A 146 -8.13 -0.66 -0.15
C ALA A 146 -7.87 -0.46 -1.65
N TRP A 147 -7.80 -1.56 -2.39
CA TRP A 147 -7.61 -1.51 -3.84
C TRP A 147 -8.55 -2.45 -4.58
N ARG A 148 -9.04 -2.00 -5.74
CA ARG A 148 -9.89 -2.84 -6.59
C ARG A 148 -9.09 -3.69 -7.57
N SER A 149 -8.15 -3.13 -8.31
CA SER A 149 -7.37 -3.87 -9.30
C SER A 149 -5.92 -3.42 -9.29
N VAL A 150 -5.00 -4.38 -9.18
CA VAL A 150 -3.56 -4.13 -9.36
C VAL A 150 -2.93 -5.21 -10.23
N THR A 151 -2.15 -4.84 -11.25
CA THR A 151 -1.43 -5.84 -12.05
C THR A 151 -0.17 -6.30 -11.31
N THR A 152 0.76 -5.40 -11.01
CA THR A 152 1.98 -5.71 -10.26
C THR A 152 2.15 -4.80 -9.06
N LEU A 153 2.41 -5.43 -7.92
CA LEU A 153 2.60 -4.75 -6.65
C LEU A 153 3.80 -5.32 -5.91
N ILE A 154 4.78 -4.47 -5.63
CA ILE A 154 5.93 -4.77 -4.79
C ILE A 154 5.89 -3.85 -3.59
N ILE A 155 5.83 -4.43 -2.39
CA ILE A 155 5.85 -3.66 -1.15
C ILE A 155 6.93 -4.15 -0.20
N ALA A 156 7.69 -3.20 0.36
CA ALA A 156 8.66 -3.43 1.41
C ALA A 156 8.34 -2.59 2.65
N TRP A 157 8.33 -3.24 3.81
CA TRP A 157 8.08 -2.61 5.11
C TRP A 157 9.23 -2.88 6.08
N ARG A 158 9.66 -1.86 6.84
CA ARG A 158 10.56 -2.10 7.99
C ARG A 158 9.78 -2.28 9.29
N ALA A 159 8.98 -1.30 9.71
CA ALA A 159 8.20 -1.39 10.93
C ALA A 159 6.78 -0.84 10.71
N VAL A 160 5.78 -1.62 11.10
CA VAL A 160 4.36 -1.19 11.08
C VAL A 160 3.66 -1.61 12.37
N THR A 161 2.89 -0.72 13.00
CA THR A 161 2.10 -1.13 14.18
C THR A 161 0.81 -1.81 13.73
N THR A 162 0.02 -1.15 12.87
CA THR A 162 -1.24 -1.68 12.35
C THR A 162 -1.32 -1.52 10.84
N LEU A 163 -1.54 -2.65 10.17
CA LEU A 163 -1.69 -2.74 8.74
C LEU A 163 -2.97 -3.50 8.39
N MET A 164 -3.92 -2.80 7.79
CA MET A 164 -5.14 -3.38 7.24
C MET A 164 -5.13 -3.23 5.72
N ILE A 165 -5.24 -4.34 5.02
CA ILE A 165 -5.16 -4.38 3.57
C ILE A 165 -6.33 -5.17 3.00
N ALA A 166 -7.04 -4.56 2.06
CA ALA A 166 -8.09 -5.20 1.27
C ALA A 166 -7.81 -5.11 -0.24
N TRP A 167 -7.74 -6.26 -0.92
CA TRP A 167 -7.59 -6.33 -2.38
C TRP A 167 -8.78 -7.07 -3.03
N ARG A 168 -9.37 -6.51 -4.09
CA ARG A 168 -10.34 -7.29 -4.91
C ARG A 168 -9.65 -8.18 -5.94
N SER A 169 -8.70 -7.66 -6.70
CA SER A 169 -7.97 -8.43 -7.72
C SER A 169 -6.52 -7.99 -7.79
N VAL A 170 -5.59 -8.94 -7.73
CA VAL A 170 -4.16 -8.70 -7.95
C VAL A 170 -3.55 -9.78 -8.84
N THR A 171 -2.81 -9.43 -9.88
CA THR A 171 -2.12 -10.44 -10.69
C THR A 171 -0.85 -10.91 -9.99
N THR A 172 0.02 -9.97 -9.59
CA THR A 172 1.26 -10.28 -8.89
C THR A 172 1.45 -9.37 -7.68
N LEU A 173 1.57 -9.99 -6.51
CA LEU A 173 1.84 -9.33 -5.25
C LEU A 173 3.10 -9.93 -4.60
N ILE A 174 4.10 -9.08 -4.40
CA ILE A 174 5.29 -9.40 -3.62
C ILE A 174 5.30 -8.47 -2.41
N THR A 175 5.21 -9.02 -1.21
CA THR A 175 5.31 -8.25 0.03
C THR A 175 6.41 -8.80 0.90
N THR A 176 7.24 -7.88 1.39
CA THR A 176 8.32 -8.22 2.32
C THR A 176 8.27 -7.27 3.50
N GLY A 177 8.64 -7.76 4.68
CA GLY A 177 9.00 -6.83 5.73
C GLY A 177 9.62 -7.42 6.98
N ARG A 178 10.00 -6.53 7.90
CA ARG A 178 10.75 -6.92 9.10
C ARG A 178 9.85 -7.12 10.31
N ALA A 179 9.07 -6.12 10.71
CA ALA A 179 8.23 -6.19 11.90
C ALA A 179 6.85 -5.59 11.66
N VAL A 180 5.82 -6.34 12.06
CA VAL A 180 4.43 -5.84 12.15
C VAL A 180 3.81 -6.29 13.46
N THR A 181 3.15 -5.40 14.19
CA THR A 181 2.39 -5.84 15.36
C THR A 181 1.08 -6.48 14.93
N THR A 182 0.25 -5.77 14.16
CA THR A 182 -1.06 -6.26 13.69
C THR A 182 -1.15 -6.17 12.17
N LEU A 183 -1.33 -7.32 11.52
CA LEU A 183 -1.48 -7.44 10.08
C LEU A 183 -2.78 -8.17 9.73
N ILE A 184 -3.69 -7.46 9.08
CA ILE A 184 -4.95 -8.00 8.58
C ILE A 184 -4.96 -7.86 7.06
N ILE A 185 -5.07 -9.00 6.36
CA ILE A 185 -5.13 -9.04 4.90
C ILE A 185 -6.37 -9.79 4.45
N ALA A 186 -7.21 -9.16 3.63
CA ALA A 186 -8.42 -9.76 3.08
C ALA A 186 -8.47 -9.58 1.57
N CYS A 187 -8.41 -10.68 0.81
CA CYS A 187 -8.41 -10.57 -0.65
C CYS A 187 -9.28 -11.58 -1.38
N ARG A 188 -9.86 -11.10 -2.49
CA ARG A 188 -10.82 -11.87 -3.26
C ARG A 188 -10.16 -12.74 -4.33
N SER A 189 -9.21 -12.21 -5.09
CA SER A 189 -8.52 -12.96 -6.14
C SER A 189 -7.08 -12.52 -6.27
N VAL A 190 -6.15 -13.47 -6.24
CA VAL A 190 -4.73 -13.22 -6.52
C VAL A 190 -4.17 -14.32 -7.42
N THR A 191 -3.46 -13.98 -8.51
CA THR A 191 -2.82 -15.02 -9.32
C THR A 191 -1.54 -15.49 -8.64
N THR A 192 -0.62 -14.57 -8.35
CA THR A 192 0.67 -14.88 -7.72
C THR A 192 0.87 -14.02 -6.48
N LEU A 193 1.12 -14.68 -5.35
CA LEU A 193 1.29 -14.04 -4.05
C LEU A 193 2.55 -14.58 -3.37
N ILE A 194 3.52 -13.69 -3.15
CA ILE A 194 4.72 -13.97 -2.39
C ILE A 194 4.73 -13.06 -1.16
N ILE A 195 4.75 -13.66 0.02
CA ILE A 195 4.77 -12.93 1.30
C ILE A 195 5.96 -13.40 2.14
N ALA A 196 6.78 -12.48 2.62
CA ALA A 196 7.90 -12.80 3.49
C ALA A 196 8.00 -11.84 4.66
N TRP A 197 7.92 -12.34 5.89
CA TRP A 197 8.12 -11.51 7.07
C TRP A 197 9.01 -12.12 8.13
N ARG A 198 9.79 -11.26 8.79
CA ARG A 198 10.66 -11.68 9.90
C ARG A 198 9.90 -11.80 11.23
N SER A 199 9.00 -10.89 11.55
CA SER A 199 8.24 -10.95 12.79
C SER A 199 6.86 -10.34 12.61
N VAL A 200 5.83 -11.07 13.05
CA VAL A 200 4.46 -10.55 13.13
C VAL A 200 3.86 -10.95 14.48
N THR A 201 3.29 -10.03 15.26
CA THR A 201 2.63 -10.42 16.51
C THR A 201 1.30 -11.10 16.21
N THR A 202 0.39 -10.41 15.52
CA THR A 202 -0.90 -10.98 15.13
C THR A 202 -1.09 -10.88 13.62
N LEU A 203 -1.34 -12.02 12.99
CA LEU A 203 -1.55 -12.15 11.56
C LEU A 203 -2.90 -12.79 11.29
N ILE A 204 -3.79 -12.02 10.65
CA ILE A 204 -5.10 -12.50 10.20
C ILE A 204 -5.13 -12.37 8.69
N ILE A 205 -5.35 -13.49 8.02
CA ILE A 205 -5.35 -13.55 6.56
C ILE A 205 -6.59 -14.29 6.07
N ALA A 206 -7.31 -13.68 5.14
CA ALA A 206 -8.47 -14.28 4.48
C ALA A 206 -8.36 -14.17 2.95
N TRP A 207 -8.40 -15.31 2.27
CA TRP A 207 -8.36 -15.38 0.80
C TRP A 207 -9.57 -16.10 0.23
N ARG A 208 -10.17 -15.57 -0.84
CA ARG A 208 -11.19 -16.33 -1.58
C ARG A 208 -10.58 -17.23 -2.66
N SER A 209 -9.65 -16.73 -3.47
CA SER A 209 -8.98 -17.53 -4.50
C SER A 209 -7.54 -17.08 -4.71
N VAL A 210 -6.60 -18.03 -4.70
CA VAL A 210 -5.19 -17.79 -5.04
C VAL A 210 -4.66 -18.88 -5.96
N THR A 211 -4.02 -18.55 -7.08
CA THR A 211 -3.40 -19.59 -7.93
C THR A 211 -2.09 -20.08 -7.33
N THR A 212 -1.18 -19.16 -7.01
CA THR A 212 0.11 -19.48 -6.38
C THR A 212 0.33 -18.63 -5.15
N LEU A 213 0.47 -19.30 -4.01
CA LEU A 213 0.77 -18.69 -2.72
C LEU A 213 2.07 -19.26 -2.17
N ILE A 214 3.06 -18.38 -2.02
CA ILE A 214 4.31 -18.68 -1.32
C ILE A 214 4.38 -17.74 -0.11
N THR A 215 4.37 -18.29 1.10
CA THR A 215 4.58 -17.46 2.30
C THR A 215 5.66 -17.99 3.20
N THR A 216 6.47 -17.07 3.73
CA THR A 216 7.60 -17.37 4.60
C THR A 216 7.58 -16.48 5.83
N TRP A 217 7.69 -17.09 7.01
CA TRP A 217 7.59 -16.39 8.29
C TRP A 217 8.69 -16.85 9.23
N ARG A 218 9.45 -15.93 9.83
CA ARG A 218 10.43 -16.33 10.85
C ARG A 218 9.80 -16.50 12.23
N ALA A 219 8.95 -15.56 12.66
CA ALA A 219 8.26 -15.64 13.94
C ALA A 219 6.86 -15.02 13.82
N VAL A 220 5.84 -15.75 14.27
CA VAL A 220 4.47 -15.25 14.41
C VAL A 220 3.91 -15.63 15.77
N THR A 221 3.34 -14.70 16.54
CA THR A 221 2.71 -15.07 17.81
C THR A 221 1.34 -15.69 17.55
N THR A 222 0.44 -14.96 16.91
CA THR A 222 -0.88 -15.48 16.51
C THR A 222 -1.06 -15.46 15.01
N LEU A 223 -1.39 -16.61 14.45
CA LEU A 223 -1.60 -16.81 13.02
C LEU A 223 -2.98 -17.41 12.78
N ILE A 224 -3.85 -16.64 12.14
CA ILE A 224 -5.16 -17.08 11.67
C ILE A 224 -5.17 -16.95 10.16
N ILE A 225 -5.31 -18.07 9.45
CA ILE A 225 -5.39 -18.06 8.00
C ILE A 225 -6.64 -18.84 7.55
N ALA A 226 -7.44 -18.21 6.71
CA ALA A 226 -8.58 -18.84 6.06
C ALA A 226 -8.49 -18.70 4.53
N TRP A 227 -8.73 -19.79 3.80
CA TRP A 227 -8.86 -19.72 2.36
C TRP A 227 -9.95 -20.61 1.77
N ARG A 228 -10.59 -20.15 0.70
CA ARG A 228 -11.57 -20.97 -0.03
C ARG A 228 -10.91 -21.85 -1.09
N SER A 229 -10.08 -21.30 -1.97
CA SER A 229 -9.38 -22.10 -2.98
C SER A 229 -7.94 -21.62 -3.19
N VAL A 230 -7.00 -22.56 -3.15
CA VAL A 230 -5.61 -22.31 -3.53
C VAL A 230 -5.13 -23.42 -4.48
N THR A 231 -4.58 -23.08 -5.64
CA THR A 231 -4.05 -24.14 -6.53
C THR A 231 -2.71 -24.65 -6.02
N THR A 232 -1.74 -23.76 -5.81
CA THR A 232 -0.40 -24.10 -5.33
C THR A 232 -0.09 -23.33 -4.06
N LEU A 233 0.17 -24.06 -2.98
CA LEU A 233 0.42 -23.50 -1.65
C LEU A 233 1.76 -24.00 -1.11
N ILE A 234 2.69 -23.07 -0.92
CA ILE A 234 3.96 -23.30 -0.24
C ILE A 234 4.01 -22.41 0.99
N ILE A 235 4.10 -23.01 2.17
CA ILE A 235 4.23 -22.27 3.42
C ILE A 235 5.46 -22.74 4.19
N ALA A 236 6.30 -21.81 4.62
CA ALA A 236 7.40 -22.08 5.52
C ALA A 236 7.34 -21.16 6.74
N TRP A 237 7.38 -21.73 7.95
CA TRP A 237 7.52 -20.94 9.17
C TRP A 237 8.55 -21.50 10.14
N ARG A 238 9.29 -20.62 10.83
CA ARG A 238 10.24 -21.07 11.85
C ARG A 238 9.59 -21.19 13.24
N ALA A 239 8.80 -20.23 13.67
CA ALA A 239 8.12 -20.30 14.96
C ALA A 239 6.72 -19.68 14.87
N VAL A 240 5.71 -20.41 15.35
CA VAL A 240 4.34 -19.93 15.53
C VAL A 240 3.84 -20.31 16.92
N THR A 241 3.34 -19.37 17.72
CA THR A 241 2.80 -19.72 19.06
C THR A 241 1.39 -20.30 18.94
N THR A 242 0.46 -19.57 18.34
CA THR A 242 -0.92 -20.04 18.12
C THR A 242 -1.26 -20.04 16.64
N LEU A 243 -1.74 -21.18 16.16
CA LEU A 243 -2.06 -21.41 14.77
C LEU A 243 -3.52 -21.85 14.62
N ILE A 244 -4.28 -21.11 13.81
CA ILE A 244 -5.63 -21.47 13.36
C ILE A 244 -5.62 -21.45 11.83
N ILE A 245 -5.91 -22.59 11.21
CA ILE A 245 -5.98 -22.70 9.75
C ILE A 245 -7.31 -23.32 9.32
N ALA A 246 -7.99 -22.66 8.38
CA ALA A 246 -9.20 -23.21 7.75
C ALA A 246 -9.12 -23.15 6.22
N TRP A 247 -9.45 -24.27 5.55
CA TRP A 247 -9.53 -24.28 4.09
C TRP A 247 -10.64 -25.15 3.51
N ARG A 248 -11.08 -24.81 2.30
CA ARG A 248 -12.00 -25.65 1.51
C ARG A 248 -11.30 -26.48 0.44
N ALA A 249 -10.39 -25.89 -0.35
CA ALA A 249 -9.73 -26.61 -1.43
C ALA A 249 -8.27 -26.16 -1.61
N VAL A 250 -7.38 -27.15 -1.72
CA VAL A 250 -5.97 -26.98 -2.11
C VAL A 250 -5.60 -28.07 -3.12
N THR A 251 -4.98 -27.73 -4.24
CA THR A 251 -4.55 -28.73 -5.24
C THR A 251 -3.16 -29.28 -4.94
N THR A 252 -2.19 -28.41 -4.68
CA THR A 252 -0.84 -28.80 -4.26
C THR A 252 -0.44 -28.05 -3.00
N LEU A 253 0.09 -28.79 -2.03
CA LEU A 253 0.41 -28.30 -0.70
C LEU A 253 1.82 -28.74 -0.30
N MET A 254 2.66 -27.78 0.05
CA MET A 254 3.93 -28.00 0.71
C MET A 254 3.99 -27.13 1.96
N ILE A 255 4.23 -27.76 3.11
CA ILE A 255 4.38 -27.05 4.37
C ILE A 255 5.67 -27.48 5.06
N ALA A 256 6.46 -26.50 5.52
CA ALA A 256 7.63 -26.72 6.33
C ALA A 256 7.56 -25.88 7.61
N TRP A 257 7.76 -26.51 8.77
CA TRP A 257 7.83 -25.81 10.04
C TRP A 257 8.92 -26.32 10.98
N ARG A 258 9.41 -25.45 11.87
CA ARG A 258 10.32 -25.85 12.95
C ARG A 258 9.62 -25.94 14.32
N ALA A 259 8.78 -24.98 14.69
CA ALA A 259 8.09 -25.00 15.98
C ALA A 259 6.67 -24.41 15.89
N VAL A 260 5.70 -25.11 16.48
CA VAL A 260 4.32 -24.66 16.69
C VAL A 260 3.89 -25.06 18.11
N THR A 261 3.38 -24.12 18.92
CA THR A 261 2.98 -24.42 20.32
C THR A 261 1.53 -24.88 20.42
N LEU A 262 0.58 -24.16 19.79
CA LEU A 262 -0.84 -24.49 19.79
C LEU A 262 -1.36 -24.47 18.36
N CYS A 263 -2.03 -25.54 17.94
CA CYS A 263 -2.55 -25.69 16.57
C CYS A 263 -4.00 -26.18 16.59
N SER A 264 -4.86 -25.51 15.80
CA SER A 264 -6.22 -25.96 15.50
C SER A 264 -6.49 -25.80 14.00
N GLY A 265 -7.20 -26.75 13.40
CA GLY A 265 -7.51 -26.71 11.98
C GLY A 265 -8.82 -27.40 11.63
N SER A 266 -9.48 -26.89 10.60
CA SER A 266 -10.70 -27.48 10.04
C SER A 266 -10.64 -27.47 8.51
N TYR A 267 -10.89 -28.61 7.88
CA TYR A 267 -10.92 -28.74 6.43
C TYR A 267 -12.11 -29.61 5.99
N LEU A 268 -12.68 -29.29 4.83
CA LEU A 268 -13.73 -30.09 4.19
C LEU A 268 -13.10 -30.81 2.99
N THR A 269 -12.97 -32.15 3.06
CA THR A 269 -12.37 -32.95 1.98
C THR A 269 -13.33 -33.19 0.82
N THR A 270 -12.85 -32.97 -0.40
CA THR A 270 -13.26 -33.72 -1.60
C THR A 270 -12.05 -34.51 -2.10
N ALA A 271 -12.21 -35.83 -2.24
CA ALA A 271 -11.18 -36.86 -2.25
C ALA A 271 -9.96 -36.62 -3.17
N SER A 272 -8.75 -36.67 -2.59
CA SER A 272 -7.53 -37.35 -3.09
C SER A 272 -6.30 -36.95 -2.25
N ASP A 273 -6.24 -37.41 -0.99
CA ASP A 273 -5.13 -37.05 -0.09
C ASP A 273 -4.17 -38.23 0.09
N ARG A 274 -2.96 -38.16 -0.50
CA ARG A 274 -1.82 -39.01 -0.11
C ARG A 274 -1.21 -38.39 1.15
N ARG A 275 -1.49 -39.01 2.29
CA ARG A 275 -0.87 -38.70 3.59
C ARG A 275 0.66 -38.75 3.49
N GLN A 276 1.33 -37.66 3.85
CA GLN A 276 2.68 -37.70 4.40
C GLN A 276 2.78 -36.78 5.62
N GLY A 277 2.99 -37.39 6.78
CA GLY A 277 3.79 -36.83 7.88
C GLY A 277 3.15 -35.80 8.80
N MET A 278 2.18 -36.20 9.63
CA MET A 278 2.06 -35.64 11.00
C MET A 278 2.70 -36.65 11.95
N SER A 279 3.97 -36.43 12.30
CA SER A 279 4.63 -37.10 13.43
C SER A 279 4.74 -36.08 14.54
N TYR A 280 3.94 -36.28 15.59
CA TYR A 280 4.17 -35.64 16.89
C TYR A 280 5.41 -36.30 17.50
N ARG A 281 6.39 -35.50 17.91
CA ARG A 281 7.34 -35.91 18.95
C ARG A 281 7.16 -34.94 20.12
N ASP A 282 7.03 -35.54 21.29
CA ASP A 282 6.90 -34.93 22.60
C ASP A 282 8.00 -33.90 22.89
#